data_AF-A0A819WGJ7-F1
#
_entry.id   AF-A0A819WGJ7-F1
#
_cell.length_a   1.000
_cell.length_b   1.000
_cell.length_c   1.000
_cell.angle_alpha   90.00
_cell.angle_beta   90.00
_cell.angle_gamma   90.00
#
_symmetry.space_group_name_H-M   'P 1'
#
loop_
_entity.id
_entity.type
_entity.pdbx_description
1 polymer ?
#
loop_
_entity_poly.entity_id
_entity_poly.type
_entity_poly.pdbx_seq_one_letter_code
_entity_poly.pdbx_strand_id
1 'polypeptide(L)'
;NSPASTISSYSGYLLSSSQSFARPDYSSAGYYYEAIRVTVRTSGRYSFTSISSYDTYGYLYNDPFNPSKPSRNLIASDDDSGNSNQFRINATLQSGNTYVLVFTTYSTGVTGSFSIAVTGPTMATLSSYTSSSASEWATWKTVCIVVPCVILFAGLISVCVYRQKQKAASNRGIRSAPRNQTMHPQMYPMTNVSRNISQPPYTISSPSMYPSHMEEEPPSYESLPPYFKAQYPPYST
;
A
#
# COMPACT_ATOMS: atom_id res chain seq x y z
N ASN A 1 -24.40 0.02 -40.45
CA ASN A 1 -23.84 -0.05 -39.08
C ASN A 1 -24.84 0.53 -38.11
N SER A 2 -25.64 -0.30 -37.44
CA SER A 2 -26.45 0.17 -36.30
C SER A 2 -25.53 0.67 -35.20
N PRO A 3 -25.84 1.78 -34.50
CA PRO A 3 -25.07 2.16 -33.33
C PRO A 3 -25.13 1.01 -32.32
N ALA A 4 -23.98 0.59 -31.79
CA ALA A 4 -23.93 -0.41 -30.74
C ALA A 4 -24.73 0.13 -29.54
N SER A 5 -25.83 -0.54 -29.18
CA SER A 5 -26.67 -0.12 -28.08
C SER A 5 -25.90 -0.13 -26.77
N THR A 6 -25.94 0.98 -26.02
CA THR A 6 -25.41 1.06 -24.67
C THR A 6 -26.13 0.03 -23.78
N ILE A 7 -25.36 -0.83 -23.12
CA ILE A 7 -25.89 -1.89 -22.25
C ILE A 7 -25.66 -1.61 -20.77
N SER A 8 -24.75 -0.70 -20.43
CA SER A 8 -24.51 -0.27 -19.06
C SER A 8 -24.03 1.18 -19.05
N SER A 9 -24.27 1.89 -17.95
CA SER A 9 -23.80 3.26 -17.79
C SER A 9 -23.41 3.55 -16.34
N TYR A 10 -22.54 4.54 -16.17
CA TYR A 10 -22.14 5.09 -14.88
C TYR A 10 -22.10 6.62 -15.00
N SER A 11 -22.52 7.35 -13.97
CA SER A 11 -22.46 8.81 -13.97
C SER A 11 -21.78 9.29 -12.69
N GLY A 12 -21.05 10.39 -12.78
CA GLY A 12 -20.29 10.94 -11.67
C GLY A 12 -19.99 12.43 -11.85
N TYR A 13 -19.20 12.94 -10.90
CA TYR A 13 -18.73 14.32 -10.89
C TYR A 13 -17.24 14.35 -10.52
N LEU A 14 -16.47 15.16 -11.24
CA LEU A 14 -15.18 15.63 -10.78
C LEU A 14 -15.38 16.92 -10.00
N LEU A 15 -14.90 16.94 -8.76
CA LEU A 15 -14.96 18.09 -7.85
C LEU A 15 -13.54 18.59 -7.57
N SER A 16 -13.41 19.82 -7.09
CA SER A 16 -12.11 20.34 -6.64
C SER A 16 -11.54 19.57 -5.44
N SER A 17 -12.39 18.84 -4.71
CA SER A 17 -12.04 17.92 -3.63
C SER A 17 -11.77 16.48 -4.10
N SER A 18 -11.99 16.16 -5.38
CA SER A 18 -11.63 14.85 -5.93
C SER A 18 -10.13 14.62 -5.78
N GLN A 19 -9.74 13.36 -5.60
CA GLN A 19 -8.33 13.00 -5.64
C GLN A 19 -7.75 13.36 -7.02
N SER A 20 -6.46 13.70 -7.04
CA SER A 20 -5.73 13.91 -8.29
C SER A 20 -4.54 12.98 -8.38
N PHE A 21 -4.07 12.74 -9.60
CA PHE A 21 -2.91 11.90 -9.87
C PHE A 21 -2.04 12.50 -10.98
N ALA A 22 -0.79 12.03 -11.06
CA ALA A 22 0.03 12.24 -12.23
C ALA A 22 -0.34 11.16 -13.25
N ARG A 23 -0.62 11.56 -14.50
CA ARG A 23 -1.00 10.60 -15.54
C ARG A 23 0.21 9.75 -15.97
N PRO A 24 0.01 8.53 -16.50
CA PRO A 24 1.11 7.70 -17.00
C PRO A 24 1.99 8.41 -18.03
N ASP A 25 1.38 9.24 -18.88
CA ASP A 25 2.05 9.90 -20.02
C ASP A 25 2.68 11.25 -19.64
N TYR A 26 2.35 11.79 -18.45
CA TYR A 26 2.79 13.10 -17.99
C TYR A 26 3.14 13.06 -16.50
N SER A 27 4.33 13.50 -16.13
CA SER A 27 4.74 13.55 -14.71
C SER A 27 4.06 14.67 -13.90
N SER A 28 3.22 15.50 -14.52
CA SER A 28 2.48 16.56 -13.81
C SER A 28 1.25 15.99 -13.10
N ALA A 29 1.12 16.30 -11.81
CA ALA A 29 -0.08 16.02 -11.03
C ALA A 29 -1.19 17.06 -11.32
N GLY A 30 -2.33 16.95 -10.62
CA GLY A 30 -3.42 17.94 -10.70
C GLY A 30 -4.55 17.56 -11.66
N TYR A 31 -4.55 16.33 -12.16
CA TYR A 31 -5.69 15.76 -12.89
C TYR A 31 -6.65 15.11 -11.90
N TYR A 32 -7.78 15.76 -11.64
CA TYR A 32 -8.86 15.17 -10.84
C TYR A 32 -9.36 13.89 -11.53
N TYR A 33 -9.64 12.86 -10.75
CA TYR A 33 -10.11 11.59 -11.30
C TYR A 33 -11.23 10.97 -10.48
N GLU A 34 -12.00 10.12 -11.14
CA GLU A 34 -12.88 9.13 -10.52
C GLU A 34 -12.40 7.74 -10.94
N ALA A 35 -12.16 6.86 -9.97
CA ALA A 35 -11.87 5.46 -10.25
C ALA A 35 -13.15 4.63 -10.13
N ILE A 36 -13.40 3.78 -11.12
CA ILE A 36 -14.62 3.00 -11.28
C ILE A 36 -14.24 1.53 -11.38
N ARG A 37 -14.72 0.72 -10.45
CA ARG A 37 -14.58 -0.73 -10.50
C ARG A 37 -15.46 -1.27 -11.62
N VAL A 38 -14.88 -2.14 -12.45
CA VAL A 38 -15.57 -2.82 -13.54
C VAL A 38 -15.46 -4.32 -13.35
N THR A 39 -16.60 -5.01 -13.39
CA THR A 39 -16.66 -6.49 -13.48
C THR A 39 -17.61 -6.91 -14.58
N VAL A 40 -17.28 -8.02 -15.25
CA VAL A 40 -18.06 -8.58 -16.35
C VAL A 40 -18.39 -10.04 -16.07
N ARG A 41 -19.56 -10.49 -16.52
CA ARG A 41 -19.97 -11.91 -16.40
C ARG A 41 -19.58 -12.75 -17.61
N THR A 42 -19.35 -12.10 -18.76
CA THR A 42 -19.04 -12.75 -20.02
C THR A 42 -17.73 -12.20 -20.54
N SER A 43 -16.76 -13.08 -20.85
CA SER A 43 -15.53 -12.66 -21.50
C SER A 43 -15.82 -12.15 -22.92
N GLY A 44 -15.13 -11.10 -23.35
CA GLY A 44 -15.26 -10.57 -24.70
C GLY A 44 -14.82 -9.12 -24.82
N ARG A 45 -15.09 -8.51 -25.98
CA ARG A 45 -14.69 -7.14 -26.27
C ARG A 45 -15.72 -6.14 -25.75
N TYR A 46 -15.28 -5.28 -24.85
CA TYR A 46 -16.05 -4.17 -24.29
C TYR A 46 -15.51 -2.83 -24.81
N SER A 47 -16.40 -1.85 -24.96
CA SER A 47 -16.05 -0.45 -25.26
C SER A 47 -16.60 0.45 -24.16
N PHE A 48 -15.73 1.29 -23.60
CA PHE A 48 -16.05 2.33 -22.63
C PHE A 48 -15.89 3.67 -23.31
N THR A 49 -16.95 4.47 -23.35
CA THR A 49 -16.94 5.80 -23.97
C THR A 49 -17.39 6.83 -22.94
N SER A 50 -16.62 7.91 -22.76
CA SER A 50 -17.06 9.03 -21.93
C SER A 50 -18.08 9.91 -22.64
N ILE A 51 -18.87 10.63 -21.86
CA ILE A 51 -19.81 11.64 -22.31
C ILE A 51 -19.75 12.79 -21.30
N SER A 52 -19.31 13.95 -21.77
CA SER A 52 -19.18 15.18 -20.97
C SER A 52 -19.15 16.42 -21.89
N SER A 53 -19.04 17.60 -21.30
CA SER A 53 -18.92 18.88 -22.03
C SER A 53 -17.47 19.35 -22.17
N TYR A 54 -16.49 18.53 -21.82
CA TYR A 54 -15.07 18.87 -21.79
C TYR A 54 -14.22 17.71 -22.31
N ASP A 55 -12.94 17.99 -22.58
CA ASP A 55 -11.99 17.03 -23.11
C ASP A 55 -11.59 16.01 -22.03
N THR A 56 -11.79 14.72 -22.31
CA THR A 56 -11.65 13.64 -21.32
C THR A 56 -10.44 12.77 -21.60
N TYR A 57 -9.95 12.06 -20.59
CA TYR A 57 -8.95 11.02 -20.75
C TYR A 57 -9.36 9.83 -19.89
N GLY A 58 -9.41 8.64 -20.48
CA GLY A 58 -9.66 7.38 -19.77
C GLY A 58 -8.39 6.54 -19.63
N TYR A 59 -8.30 5.81 -18.53
CA TYR A 59 -7.29 4.77 -18.33
C TYR A 59 -7.97 3.50 -17.79
N LEU A 60 -7.65 2.34 -18.37
CA LEU A 60 -8.15 1.05 -17.92
C LEU A 60 -7.01 0.24 -17.32
N TYR A 61 -7.22 -0.29 -16.11
CA TYR A 61 -6.26 -1.06 -15.34
C TYR A 61 -6.78 -2.45 -15.00
N ASN A 62 -5.86 -3.39 -14.84
CA ASN A 62 -6.12 -4.55 -13.97
C ASN A 62 -6.13 -4.06 -12.51
N ASP A 63 -7.06 -4.57 -11.70
CA ASP A 63 -7.04 -4.30 -10.26
C ASP A 63 -5.75 -4.86 -9.61
N PRO A 64 -5.08 -4.10 -8.71
CA PRO A 64 -5.43 -2.76 -8.22
C PRO A 64 -4.90 -1.61 -9.07
N PHE A 65 -5.65 -0.51 -9.09
CA PHE A 65 -5.16 0.81 -9.49
C PHE A 65 -4.47 1.49 -8.30
N ASN A 66 -3.34 2.16 -8.55
CA ASN A 66 -2.64 2.95 -7.54
C ASN A 66 -2.22 4.31 -8.14
N PRO A 67 -2.78 5.44 -7.66
CA PRO A 67 -2.48 6.76 -8.22
C PRO A 67 -1.02 7.20 -8.01
N SER A 68 -0.29 6.61 -7.05
CA SER A 68 1.14 6.88 -6.84
C SER A 68 2.06 6.10 -7.80
N LYS A 69 1.52 5.08 -8.49
CA LYS A 69 2.22 4.25 -9.48
C LYS A 69 1.35 4.11 -10.74
N PRO A 70 1.03 5.22 -11.43
CA PRO A 70 0.00 5.27 -12.46
C PRO A 70 0.30 4.40 -13.68
N SER A 71 1.56 4.05 -13.96
CA SER A 71 1.89 3.14 -15.07
C SER A 71 1.69 1.65 -14.71
N ARG A 72 1.53 1.29 -13.43
CA ARG A 72 1.39 -0.10 -12.99
C ARG A 72 0.01 -0.62 -13.35
N ASN A 73 -0.05 -1.85 -13.88
CA ASN A 73 -1.28 -2.55 -14.26
C ASN A 73 -2.11 -1.89 -15.37
N LEU A 74 -1.56 -0.87 -16.06
CA LEU A 74 -2.25 -0.20 -17.17
C LEU A 74 -2.46 -1.19 -18.33
N ILE A 75 -3.68 -1.26 -18.84
CA ILE A 75 -4.09 -2.09 -19.98
C ILE A 75 -4.18 -1.24 -21.24
N ALA A 76 -4.89 -0.12 -21.14
CA ALA A 76 -5.17 0.77 -22.25
C ALA A 76 -5.50 2.16 -21.74
N SER A 77 -5.30 3.16 -22.58
CA SER A 77 -5.68 4.55 -22.35
C SER A 77 -6.10 5.17 -23.67
N ASP A 78 -6.93 6.19 -23.58
CA ASP A 78 -7.40 6.96 -24.75
C ASP A 78 -7.95 8.31 -24.27
N ASP A 79 -7.78 9.36 -25.06
CA ASP A 79 -8.31 10.70 -24.81
C ASP A 79 -9.35 11.16 -25.83
N ASP A 80 -9.24 10.78 -27.11
CA ASP A 80 -10.03 11.42 -28.16
C ASP A 80 -10.65 10.49 -29.23
N SER A 81 -10.59 9.16 -29.07
CA SER A 81 -11.15 8.22 -30.06
C SER A 81 -12.70 8.14 -30.06
N GLY A 82 -13.36 8.85 -29.14
CA GLY A 82 -14.79 9.10 -29.14
C GLY A 82 -15.17 10.40 -29.85
N ASN A 83 -16.47 10.69 -29.93
CA ASN A 83 -16.92 11.95 -30.54
C ASN A 83 -16.66 13.12 -29.58
N SER A 84 -16.34 14.31 -30.10
CA SER A 84 -16.19 15.54 -29.29
C SER A 84 -15.14 15.43 -28.17
N ASN A 85 -13.94 14.92 -28.51
CA ASN A 85 -12.81 14.73 -27.58
C ASN A 85 -13.18 13.91 -26.33
N GLN A 86 -14.08 12.96 -26.51
CA GLN A 86 -14.38 11.97 -25.50
C GLN A 86 -13.47 10.77 -25.71
N PHE A 87 -12.97 10.17 -24.64
CA PHE A 87 -12.23 8.93 -24.78
C PHE A 87 -13.14 7.78 -25.22
N ARG A 88 -12.55 6.82 -25.90
CA ARG A 88 -13.13 5.52 -26.21
C ARG A 88 -12.11 4.40 -26.08
N ILE A 89 -12.18 3.69 -24.97
CA ILE A 89 -11.33 2.52 -24.70
C ILE A 89 -12.03 1.26 -25.15
N ASN A 90 -11.41 0.50 -26.06
CA ASN A 90 -11.86 -0.83 -26.45
C ASN A 90 -10.91 -1.89 -25.86
N ALA A 91 -11.43 -2.81 -25.06
CA ALA A 91 -10.61 -3.84 -24.41
C ALA A 91 -11.31 -5.20 -24.35
N THR A 92 -10.53 -6.28 -24.44
CA THR A 92 -11.03 -7.64 -24.20
C THR A 92 -10.96 -7.93 -22.71
N LEU A 93 -12.12 -8.05 -22.06
CA LEU A 93 -12.24 -8.36 -20.64
C LEU A 93 -12.53 -9.84 -20.44
N GLN A 94 -12.04 -10.39 -19.33
CA GLN A 94 -12.27 -11.77 -18.93
C GLN A 94 -13.23 -11.82 -17.75
N SER A 95 -14.18 -12.74 -17.80
CA SER A 95 -15.05 -13.04 -16.66
C SER A 95 -14.24 -13.51 -15.46
N GLY A 96 -14.65 -13.11 -14.25
CA GLY A 96 -13.94 -13.40 -13.01
C GLY A 96 -12.80 -12.44 -12.66
N ASN A 97 -12.35 -11.60 -13.60
CA ASN A 97 -11.37 -10.56 -13.33
C ASN A 97 -12.06 -9.25 -12.91
N THR A 98 -11.34 -8.47 -12.08
CA THR A 98 -11.74 -7.11 -11.72
C THR A 98 -10.82 -6.11 -12.39
N TYR A 99 -11.43 -5.06 -12.96
CA TYR A 99 -10.73 -3.98 -13.63
C TYR A 99 -11.08 -2.65 -12.96
N VAL A 100 -10.25 -1.64 -13.20
CA VAL A 100 -10.49 -0.27 -12.76
C VAL A 100 -10.43 0.65 -13.96
N LEU A 101 -11.54 1.30 -14.28
CA LEU A 101 -11.60 2.39 -15.25
C LEU A 101 -11.41 3.70 -14.49
N VAL A 102 -10.38 4.47 -14.83
CA VAL A 102 -10.14 5.79 -14.27
C VAL A 102 -10.60 6.81 -15.30
N PHE A 103 -11.61 7.60 -14.93
CA PHE A 103 -12.06 8.77 -15.68
C PHE A 103 -11.26 9.99 -15.19
N THR A 104 -10.70 10.75 -16.12
CA THR A 104 -10.07 12.05 -15.85
C THR A 104 -10.22 12.97 -17.07
N THR A 105 -9.54 14.10 -17.06
CA THR A 105 -9.63 15.15 -18.08
C THR A 105 -8.31 15.35 -18.81
N TYR A 106 -8.37 15.86 -20.04
CA TYR A 106 -7.17 16.14 -20.81
C TYR A 106 -6.33 17.24 -20.16
N SER A 107 -7.00 18.27 -19.62
CA SER A 107 -6.39 19.39 -18.88
C SER A 107 -6.54 19.23 -17.36
N THR A 108 -5.59 19.77 -16.59
CA THR A 108 -5.61 19.75 -15.12
C THR A 108 -6.69 20.69 -14.55
N GLY A 109 -7.16 20.41 -13.33
CA GLY A 109 -8.06 21.31 -12.59
C GLY A 109 -9.50 21.40 -13.13
N VAL A 110 -9.87 20.58 -14.12
CA VAL A 110 -11.21 20.57 -14.69
C VAL A 110 -12.17 19.81 -13.78
N THR A 111 -13.35 20.41 -13.54
CA THR A 111 -14.43 19.84 -12.73
C THR A 111 -15.72 19.83 -13.54
N GLY A 112 -16.67 18.98 -13.15
CA GLY A 112 -17.95 18.87 -13.82
C GLY A 112 -18.55 17.48 -13.79
N SER A 113 -19.76 17.34 -14.33
CA SER A 113 -20.42 16.05 -14.47
C SER A 113 -19.88 15.28 -15.67
N PHE A 114 -19.96 13.96 -15.59
CA PHE A 114 -19.67 13.07 -16.71
C PHE A 114 -20.54 11.82 -16.63
N SER A 115 -20.60 11.09 -17.73
CA SER A 115 -21.08 9.71 -17.74
C SER A 115 -20.21 8.81 -18.61
N ILE A 116 -20.25 7.52 -18.34
CA ILE A 116 -19.60 6.46 -19.11
C ILE A 116 -20.70 5.62 -19.73
N ALA A 117 -20.66 5.46 -21.04
CA ALA A 117 -21.46 4.48 -21.77
C ALA A 117 -20.61 3.23 -22.03
N VAL A 118 -21.17 2.06 -21.75
CA VAL A 118 -20.51 0.78 -21.99
C VAL A 118 -21.30 -0.03 -23.01
N THR A 119 -20.59 -0.61 -23.97
CA THR A 119 -21.10 -1.61 -24.92
C THR A 119 -20.24 -2.88 -24.83
N GLY A 120 -20.81 -4.04 -25.16
CA GLY A 120 -20.15 -5.34 -25.03
C GLY A 120 -21.11 -6.52 -25.18
N PRO A 121 -20.65 -7.76 -24.91
CA PRO A 121 -21.48 -8.96 -25.02
C PRO A 121 -22.64 -9.01 -24.02
N THR A 122 -22.41 -8.57 -22.79
CA THR A 122 -23.41 -8.49 -21.71
C THR A 122 -23.14 -7.30 -20.82
N MET A 123 -24.12 -6.90 -20.00
CA MET A 123 -23.96 -5.79 -19.04
C MET A 123 -22.68 -5.92 -18.21
N ALA A 124 -22.02 -4.79 -17.97
CA ALA A 124 -20.90 -4.65 -17.05
C ALA A 124 -21.40 -4.02 -15.74
N THR A 125 -20.91 -4.52 -14.61
CA THR A 125 -21.20 -3.89 -13.31
C THR A 125 -20.16 -2.81 -13.06
N LEU A 126 -20.64 -1.58 -12.82
CA LEU A 126 -19.83 -0.39 -12.57
C LEU A 126 -20.13 0.12 -11.15
N SER A 127 -19.11 0.40 -10.36
CA SER A 127 -19.25 1.00 -9.03
C SER A 127 -18.03 1.84 -8.68
N SER A 128 -18.16 2.77 -7.74
CA SER A 128 -17.02 3.58 -7.30
C SER A 128 -15.90 2.69 -6.74
N TYR A 129 -14.66 3.09 -7.01
CA TYR A 129 -13.45 2.38 -6.58
C TYR A 129 -12.62 3.27 -5.64
N THR A 130 -12.53 2.86 -4.39
CA THR A 130 -11.55 3.40 -3.45
C THR A 130 -10.32 2.52 -3.47
N SER A 131 -9.19 3.08 -3.91
CA SER A 131 -7.91 2.37 -3.82
C SER A 131 -7.60 2.15 -2.35
N SER A 132 -7.32 0.92 -1.93
CA SER A 132 -6.79 0.68 -0.60
C SER A 132 -5.37 1.25 -0.56
N SER A 133 -5.22 2.44 -0.01
CA SER A 133 -3.92 3.02 0.32
C SER A 133 -3.26 2.29 1.50
N ALA A 134 -3.34 0.96 1.53
CA ALA A 134 -2.51 0.14 2.38
C ALA A 134 -1.11 0.19 1.79
N SER A 135 -0.40 1.25 2.15
CA SER A 135 1.02 1.43 1.94
C SER A 135 1.78 0.11 2.17
N GLU A 136 2.54 -0.30 1.16
CA GLU A 136 3.31 -1.55 1.10
C GLU A 136 4.34 -1.70 2.27
N TRP A 137 4.46 -0.75 3.20
CA TRP A 137 5.20 -0.93 4.47
C TRP A 137 4.55 -1.95 5.43
N ALA A 138 3.27 -2.27 5.26
CA ALA A 138 2.54 -3.19 6.14
C ALA A 138 3.00 -4.66 6.01
N THR A 139 3.61 -5.06 4.89
CA THR A 139 4.01 -6.46 4.65
C THR A 139 5.44 -6.77 5.12
N TRP A 140 6.33 -5.79 5.29
CA TRP A 140 7.69 -6.03 5.78
C TRP A 140 7.77 -6.05 7.30
N LYS A 141 6.85 -5.41 8.02
CA LYS A 141 6.79 -5.50 9.50
C LYS A 141 6.56 -6.94 9.96
N THR A 142 5.74 -7.70 9.24
CA THR A 142 5.51 -9.12 9.55
C THR A 142 6.76 -9.98 9.27
N VAL A 143 7.50 -9.69 8.19
CA VAL A 143 8.72 -10.44 7.86
C VAL A 143 9.88 -10.10 8.81
N CYS A 144 10.07 -8.83 9.16
CA CYS A 144 11.14 -8.37 10.03
C CYS A 144 10.97 -8.74 11.51
N ILE A 145 9.75 -9.08 11.96
CA ILE A 145 9.51 -9.50 13.35
C ILE A 145 9.57 -11.03 13.47
N VAL A 146 9.01 -11.77 12.51
CA VAL A 146 8.87 -13.23 12.63
C VAL A 146 10.17 -13.97 12.32
N VAL A 147 10.96 -13.49 11.35
CA VAL A 147 12.21 -14.16 10.93
C VAL A 147 13.30 -14.11 12.02
N PRO A 148 13.57 -12.98 12.70
CA PRO A 148 14.51 -12.96 13.81
C PRO A 148 14.03 -13.77 15.02
N CYS A 149 12.71 -13.78 15.30
CA CYS A 149 12.16 -14.56 16.40
C CYS A 149 12.37 -16.07 16.19
N VAL A 150 12.10 -16.62 15.00
CA VAL A 150 12.28 -18.05 14.73
C VAL A 150 13.76 -18.46 14.81
N ILE A 151 14.69 -17.60 14.34
CA ILE A 151 16.13 -17.86 14.42
C ILE A 151 16.61 -17.84 15.88
N LEU A 152 16.13 -16.91 16.70
CA LEU A 152 16.46 -16.85 18.13
C LEU A 152 15.89 -18.06 18.91
N PHE A 153 14.65 -18.48 18.63
CA PHE A 153 14.06 -19.66 19.27
C PHE A 153 14.77 -20.96 18.88
N ALA A 154 15.14 -21.15 17.61
CA ALA A 154 15.88 -22.34 17.16
C ALA A 154 17.32 -22.40 17.73
N GLY A 155 17.98 -21.23 17.87
CA GLY A 155 19.29 -21.11 18.50
C GLY A 155 19.26 -21.50 19.98
N LEU A 156 18.24 -21.05 20.73
CA LEU A 156 18.08 -21.40 22.15
C LEU A 156 17.83 -22.91 22.35
N ILE A 157 17.00 -23.53 21.51
CA ILE A 157 16.77 -24.98 21.55
C ILE A 157 18.07 -25.75 21.27
N SER A 158 18.86 -25.32 20.28
CA SER A 158 20.15 -25.93 19.94
C SER A 158 21.18 -25.83 21.07
N VAL A 159 21.25 -24.68 21.75
CA VAL A 159 22.13 -24.48 22.93
C VAL A 159 21.68 -25.34 24.12
N CYS A 160 20.37 -25.47 24.34
CA CYS A 160 19.81 -26.32 25.40
C CYS A 160 20.16 -27.80 25.18
N VAL A 161 19.96 -28.32 23.96
CA VAL A 161 20.30 -29.70 23.60
C VAL A 161 21.81 -29.94 23.69
N TYR A 162 22.62 -28.98 23.23
CA TYR A 162 24.08 -29.07 23.32
C TYR A 162 24.59 -29.14 24.77
N ARG A 163 24.06 -28.31 25.66
CA ARG A 163 24.42 -28.31 27.09
C ARG A 163 24.00 -29.59 27.81
N GLN A 164 22.87 -30.20 27.45
CA GLN A 164 22.48 -31.50 27.99
C GLN A 164 23.45 -32.62 27.56
N LYS A 165 23.92 -32.58 26.31
CA LYS A 165 24.88 -33.56 25.78
C LYS A 165 26.26 -33.46 26.46
N GLN A 166 26.71 -32.25 26.80
CA GLN A 166 27.95 -32.02 27.56
C GLN A 166 27.87 -32.55 29.01
N LYS A 167 26.73 -32.40 29.69
CA LYS A 167 26.51 -32.98 31.03
C LYS A 167 26.49 -34.51 31.02
N ALA A 168 25.95 -35.13 29.96
CA ALA A 168 25.94 -36.57 29.80
C ALA A 168 27.34 -37.17 29.48
N ALA A 169 28.20 -36.43 28.78
CA ALA A 169 29.57 -36.84 28.46
C ALA A 169 30.53 -36.68 29.66
N SER A 170 30.39 -35.61 30.44
CA SER A 170 31.20 -35.36 31.64
C SER A 170 31.03 -36.46 32.71
N ASN A 171 29.81 -37.01 32.84
CA ASN A 171 29.53 -38.05 33.85
C ASN A 171 30.02 -39.47 33.46
N ARG A 172 30.57 -39.66 32.25
CA ARG A 172 31.16 -40.94 31.79
C ARG A 172 32.68 -41.04 31.97
N GLY A 173 33.35 -39.95 32.37
CA GLY A 173 34.82 -39.90 32.46
C GLY A 173 35.43 -40.32 33.80
N ILE A 174 34.64 -40.67 34.81
CA ILE A 174 35.15 -40.99 36.16
C ILE A 174 35.03 -42.49 36.45
N ARG A 175 35.77 -43.35 35.75
CA ARG A 175 36.10 -44.72 36.22
C ARG A 175 37.46 -45.19 35.67
N SER A 176 38.30 -45.70 36.59
CA SER A 176 39.62 -46.38 36.46
C SER A 176 40.81 -45.49 36.05
N ALA A 177 42.00 -45.49 36.67
CA ALA A 177 42.81 -46.60 37.23
C ALA A 177 43.89 -46.08 38.28
N PRO A 178 44.75 -46.93 38.91
CA PRO A 178 45.26 -46.77 40.29
C PRO A 178 46.74 -46.32 40.53
N ARG A 179 46.94 -45.78 41.74
CA ARG A 179 48.05 -45.74 42.76
C ARG A 179 49.56 -45.96 42.46
N ASN A 180 50.37 -45.11 43.15
CA ASN A 180 51.81 -45.12 43.56
C ASN A 180 52.82 -44.40 42.62
N GLN A 181 53.76 -43.54 43.03
CA GLN A 181 54.45 -43.27 44.31
C GLN A 181 55.06 -41.83 44.39
N THR A 182 55.03 -41.27 45.62
CA THR A 182 55.87 -40.29 46.37
C THR A 182 56.92 -39.36 45.71
N MET A 183 56.87 -38.03 45.98
CA MET A 183 57.86 -37.24 46.79
C MET A 183 57.55 -35.72 46.89
N HIS A 184 57.39 -35.25 48.14
CA HIS A 184 57.61 -33.94 48.80
C HIS A 184 57.10 -32.57 48.28
N PRO A 185 56.75 -31.62 49.20
CA PRO A 185 55.95 -30.43 48.91
C PRO A 185 56.76 -29.14 48.77
N GLN A 186 56.33 -28.25 47.89
CA GLN A 186 56.64 -26.82 47.95
C GLN A 186 55.35 -26.02 47.72
N MET A 187 55.01 -25.20 48.71
CA MET A 187 53.86 -24.29 48.71
C MET A 187 54.17 -23.07 47.84
N TYR A 188 53.24 -22.69 46.96
CA TYR A 188 53.01 -21.29 46.59
C TYR A 188 51.51 -21.05 46.37
N PRO A 189 50.94 -19.93 46.86
CA PRO A 189 49.52 -19.66 46.78
C PRO A 189 49.09 -19.14 45.40
N MET A 190 47.92 -19.59 44.96
CA MET A 190 47.14 -18.94 43.90
C MET A 190 46.44 -17.70 44.44
N THR A 191 46.44 -16.63 43.66
CA THR A 191 45.25 -15.77 43.52
C THR A 191 45.11 -15.30 42.09
N ASN A 192 43.85 -15.04 41.77
CA ASN A 192 43.19 -15.10 40.50
C ASN A 192 42.82 -13.66 40.05
N VAL A 193 42.26 -13.54 38.84
CA VAL A 193 41.26 -12.54 38.42
C VAL A 193 41.67 -11.34 37.53
N SER A 194 40.99 -11.36 36.38
CA SER A 194 40.46 -10.31 35.49
C SER A 194 41.36 -9.39 34.65
N ARG A 195 41.16 -9.57 33.33
CA ARG A 195 41.36 -8.57 32.28
C ARG A 195 40.30 -7.48 32.41
N ASN A 196 40.76 -6.23 32.51
CA ASN A 196 39.95 -5.02 32.39
C ASN A 196 40.23 -4.42 31.01
N ILE A 197 39.25 -4.39 30.11
CA ILE A 197 39.34 -3.61 28.86
C ILE A 197 38.11 -2.71 28.79
N SER A 198 38.37 -1.44 29.03
CA SER A 198 37.47 -0.30 28.89
C SER A 198 37.10 -0.05 27.43
N GLN A 199 35.81 0.13 27.15
CA GLN A 199 35.29 0.68 25.89
C GLN A 199 35.33 2.23 25.93
N PRO A 200 35.55 2.92 24.80
CA PRO A 200 35.37 4.37 24.71
C PRO A 200 33.89 4.75 24.47
N PRO A 201 33.47 5.97 24.87
CA PRO A 201 32.06 6.39 24.84
C PRO A 201 31.64 6.91 23.47
N TYR A 202 30.42 6.55 23.05
CA TYR A 202 29.71 7.21 21.96
C TYR A 202 28.87 8.36 22.51
N THR A 203 29.17 9.58 22.07
CA THR A 203 28.37 10.79 22.32
C THR A 203 27.21 10.86 21.34
N ILE A 204 25.99 10.96 21.86
CA ILE A 204 24.75 11.22 21.12
C ILE A 204 24.54 12.73 21.05
N SER A 205 24.51 13.30 19.85
CA SER A 205 24.06 14.66 19.59
C SER A 205 22.67 14.63 18.97
N SER A 206 21.67 15.11 19.70
CA SER A 206 20.31 15.34 19.22
C SER A 206 20.20 16.70 18.49
N PRO A 207 19.44 16.80 17.39
CA PRO A 207 18.82 18.06 17.01
C PRO A 207 17.33 18.05 17.34
N SER A 208 16.96 18.97 18.21
CA SER A 208 15.62 19.52 18.40
C SER A 208 15.24 20.39 17.19
N MET A 209 14.05 20.19 16.63
CA MET A 209 13.12 21.27 16.26
C MET A 209 11.82 20.69 15.69
N TYR A 210 10.75 20.76 16.48
CA TYR A 210 9.37 20.73 15.99
C TYR A 210 8.99 22.16 15.56
N PRO A 211 8.45 22.39 14.36
CA PRO A 211 7.75 23.62 14.05
C PRO A 211 6.36 23.60 14.70
N SER A 212 6.05 24.69 15.41
CA SER A 212 4.76 25.00 16.01
C SER A 212 3.62 25.00 14.98
N HIS A 213 2.55 24.29 15.34
CA HIS A 213 1.20 24.40 14.80
C HIS A 213 0.79 25.86 14.52
N MET A 214 0.31 26.14 13.30
CA MET A 214 -0.69 27.18 13.09
C MET A 214 -2.05 26.47 13.12
N GLU A 215 -2.83 26.70 14.18
CA GLU A 215 -4.27 26.45 14.15
C GLU A 215 -4.91 27.55 13.29
N GLU A 216 -5.31 27.23 12.07
CA GLU A 216 -6.33 28.04 11.38
C GLU A 216 -7.66 27.76 12.08
N GLU A 217 -8.34 28.82 12.51
CA GLU A 217 -9.68 28.70 13.09
C GLU A 217 -10.64 28.06 12.08
N PRO A 218 -11.50 27.12 12.52
CA PRO A 218 -12.43 26.47 11.63
C PRO A 218 -13.42 27.49 11.02
N PRO A 219 -13.84 27.29 9.77
CA PRO A 219 -14.77 28.18 9.08
C PRO A 219 -16.10 28.28 9.85
N SER A 220 -16.63 29.50 9.94
CA SER A 220 -17.90 29.74 10.62
C SER A 220 -19.02 28.92 9.98
N TYR A 221 -19.96 28.43 10.79
CA TYR A 221 -21.06 27.58 10.34
C TYR A 221 -21.85 28.18 9.16
N GLU A 222 -21.97 29.50 9.10
CA GLU A 222 -22.65 30.21 8.01
C GLU A 222 -21.99 30.02 6.65
N SER A 223 -20.67 29.83 6.62
CA SER A 223 -19.89 29.61 5.39
C SER A 223 -19.93 28.17 4.87
N LEU A 224 -20.51 27.22 5.62
CA LEU A 224 -20.56 25.82 5.21
C LEU A 224 -21.59 25.57 4.09
N PRO A 225 -21.29 24.69 3.11
CA PRO A 225 -22.20 24.32 2.04
C PRO A 225 -23.46 23.58 2.57
N PRO A 226 -24.60 23.62 1.85
CA PRO A 226 -25.89 23.15 2.36
C PRO A 226 -25.90 21.70 2.85
N TYR A 227 -25.11 20.83 2.21
CA TYR A 227 -24.99 19.43 2.61
C TYR A 227 -24.38 19.26 4.02
N PHE A 228 -23.40 20.08 4.39
CA PHE A 228 -22.75 20.01 5.72
C PHE A 228 -23.65 20.55 6.83
N LYS A 229 -24.50 21.55 6.54
CA LYS A 229 -25.49 22.10 7.48
C LYS A 229 -26.57 21.09 7.86
N ALA A 230 -26.88 20.14 6.97
CA ALA A 230 -27.88 19.10 7.24
C ALA A 230 -27.37 18.00 8.20
N GLN A 231 -26.04 17.81 8.28
CA GLN A 231 -25.43 16.74 9.07
C GLN A 231 -25.02 17.18 10.48
N TYR A 232 -24.86 18.49 10.71
CA TYR A 232 -24.47 19.07 12.00
C TYR A 232 -25.35 20.30 12.33
N PRO A 233 -26.59 20.10 12.78
CA PRO A 233 -27.44 21.21 13.20
C PRO A 233 -26.81 21.94 14.40
N PRO A 234 -26.98 23.27 14.52
CA PRO A 234 -26.41 24.02 15.64
C PRO A 234 -26.96 23.49 16.97
N TYR A 235 -26.10 23.38 17.97
CA TYR A 235 -26.53 23.06 19.33
C TYR A 235 -27.56 24.10 19.78
N SER A 236 -28.78 23.64 20.08
CA SER A 236 -29.81 24.47 20.69
C SER A 236 -29.32 24.88 22.08
N THR A 237 -29.08 26.18 22.27
CA THR A 237 -29.04 26.79 23.61
C THR A 237 -30.43 26.86 24.19
#